data_AF-A0A842PEP0-F1
#
_entry.id   AF-A0A842PEP0-F1
#
_cell.length_a   1.000
_cell.length_b   1.000
_cell.length_c   1.000
_cell.angle_alpha   90.00
_cell.angle_beta   90.00
_cell.angle_gamma   90.00
#
_symmetry.space_group_name_H-M   'P 1'
#
loop_
_entity.id
_entity.type
_entity.pdbx_description
1 polymer ?
#
loop_
_entity_poly.entity_id
_entity_poly.type
_entity_poly.pdbx_seq_one_letter_code
_entity_poly.pdbx_strand_id
1 'polypeptide(L)' 'MEGPSEINSVFWNEEKKSWDYKLIKVDEYFGFTECQQCRKAMAHNVKTDGEFKMVYVKCACADRK' A
#
# COMPACT_ATOMS: atom_id res chain seq x y z
N MET A 1 1.48 17.92 0.18
CA MET A 1 2.56 17.05 0.71
C MET A 1 3.06 16.23 -0.45
N GLU A 2 4.35 16.26 -0.75
CA GLU A 2 4.90 15.31 -1.72
C GLU A 2 4.85 13.91 -1.09
N GLY A 3 3.91 13.11 -1.57
CA GLY A 3 3.79 11.70 -1.23
C GLY A 3 4.65 10.83 -2.15
N PRO A 4 4.64 9.49 -1.95
CA PRO A 4 5.27 8.58 -2.88
C PRO A 4 4.62 8.68 -4.27
N SER A 5 5.44 8.72 -5.34
CA SER A 5 4.97 8.62 -6.73
C SER A 5 4.56 7.21 -7.12
N GLU A 6 5.09 6.20 -6.42
CA GLU A 6 4.81 4.80 -6.63
C GLU A 6 4.71 4.06 -5.29
N ILE A 7 3.78 3.10 -5.20
CA ILE A 7 3.56 2.29 -4.00
C ILE A 7 3.60 0.82 -4.37
N ASN A 8 4.41 0.04 -3.65
CA ASN A 8 4.43 -1.41 -3.78
C ASN A 8 3.26 -2.03 -2.99
N SER A 9 2.10 -2.10 -3.65
CA SER A 9 0.85 -2.57 -3.05
C SER A 9 0.83 -4.09 -2.91
N VAL A 10 0.27 -4.58 -1.82
CA VAL A 10 -0.01 -5.99 -1.58
C VAL A 10 -1.46 -6.30 -1.92
N PHE A 11 -1.68 -7.39 -2.64
CA PHE A 11 -3.02 -7.89 -2.96
C PHE A 11 -3.08 -9.41 -2.85
N TRP A 12 -4.28 -9.93 -2.59
CA TRP A 12 -4.50 -11.37 -2.59
C TRP A 12 -4.63 -11.86 -4.04
N ASN A 13 -3.71 -12.73 -4.47
CA ASN A 13 -3.77 -13.38 -5.76
C ASN A 13 -4.59 -14.67 -5.63
N GLU A 14 -5.80 -14.65 -6.18
CA GLU A 14 -6.72 -15.78 -6.12
C GLU A 14 -6.23 -17.02 -6.90
N GLU A 15 -5.48 -16.84 -7.98
CA GLU A 15 -4.97 -17.95 -8.80
C GLU A 15 -3.86 -18.71 -8.07
N LYS A 16 -2.96 -17.99 -7.41
CA LYS A 16 -1.83 -18.58 -6.67
C LYS A 16 -2.18 -18.92 -5.22
N LYS A 17 -3.34 -18.46 -4.72
CA LYS A 17 -3.72 -18.53 -3.31
C LYS A 17 -2.64 -17.97 -2.38
N SER A 18 -2.05 -16.84 -2.77
CA SER A 18 -0.95 -16.19 -2.05
C SER A 18 -1.06 -14.66 -2.09
N TRP A 19 -0.36 -13.99 -1.19
CA TRP A 19 -0.16 -12.55 -1.27
C TRP A 19 0.92 -12.23 -2.30
N ASP A 20 0.56 -11.42 -3.31
CA ASP A 20 1.48 -10.92 -4.33
C ASP A 20 1.59 -9.39 -4.23
N TYR A 21 2.51 -8.84 -5.01
CA TYR A 21 2.84 -7.42 -5.05
C TYR A 21 2.52 -6.84 -6.41
N LYS A 22 2.00 -5.62 -6.42
CA LYS A 22 1.79 -4.82 -7.63
C LYS A 22 2.22 -3.38 -7.37
N LEU A 23 3.05 -2.85 -8.25
CA LEU A 23 3.41 -1.44 -8.22
C LEU A 23 2.22 -0.60 -8.71
N ILE A 24 1.83 0.39 -7.92
CA ILE A 24 0.75 1.34 -8.22
C ILE A 24 1.37 2.72 -8.39
N LYS A 25 1.05 3.40 -9.50
CA LYS A 25 1.41 4.80 -9.72
C LYS A 25 0.43 5.71 -8.99
N VAL A 26 0.92 6.79 -8.42
CA VAL A 26 0.13 7.72 -7.61
C VAL A 26 -0.06 9.01 -8.39
N ASP A 27 -1.31 9.30 -8.75
CA ASP A 27 -1.68 10.57 -9.39
C ASP A 27 -1.82 11.67 -8.32
N GLU A 28 -2.51 11.35 -7.22
CA GLU A 28 -2.72 12.25 -6.08
C GLU A 28 -2.58 11.48 -4.76
N TYR A 29 -1.89 12.06 -3.77
CA TYR A 29 -1.63 11.42 -2.48
C TYR A 29 -2.39 12.11 -1.33
N PHE A 30 -3.15 11.34 -0.56
CA PHE A 30 -4.03 11.86 0.49
C PHE A 30 -3.60 11.48 1.91
N GLY A 31 -2.65 10.55 2.06
CA GLY A 31 -2.12 10.14 3.35
C GLY A 31 -2.08 8.64 3.54
N PHE A 32 -1.85 8.21 4.77
CA PHE A 32 -1.67 6.81 5.12
C PHE A 32 -2.18 6.48 6.51
N THR A 33 -2.47 5.21 6.73
CA THR A 33 -2.77 4.63 8.05
C THR A 33 -1.56 3.88 8.55
N GLU A 34 -1.17 4.14 9.80
CA GLU A 34 -0.02 3.50 10.44
C GLU A 34 -0.37 2.18 11.15
N CYS A 35 0.56 1.24 11.13
CA CYS A 35 0.59 0.13 12.06
C CYS A 35 0.80 0.64 13.49
N GLN A 36 -0.03 0.22 14.44
CA GLN A 36 0.10 0.66 15.83
C GLN A 36 1.37 0.13 16.52
N GLN A 37 1.96 -0.97 16.02
CA GLN A 37 3.16 -1.57 16.60
C GLN A 37 4.46 -0.98 16.03
N CYS A 38 4.62 -0.95 14.69
CA CYS A 38 5.86 -0.47 14.08
C CYS A 38 5.81 1.01 13.65
N ARG A 39 4.64 1.67 13.72
CA ARG A 39 4.43 3.06 13.30
C ARG A 39 4.86 3.32 11.84
N LYS A 40 4.79 2.29 11.00
CA LYS A 40 5.00 2.37 9.54
C LYS A 40 3.67 2.29 8.82
N ALA A 41 3.61 2.81 7.60
CA ALA A 41 2.40 2.75 6.77
C ALA A 41 1.96 1.30 6.54
N MET A 42 0.65 1.06 6.65
CA MET A 42 0.00 -0.21 6.26
C MET A 42 -0.98 -0.03 5.12
N ALA A 43 -1.52 1.17 4.97
CA ALA A 43 -2.41 1.52 3.87
C ALA A 43 -2.16 2.97 3.46
N HIS A 44 -2.30 3.25 2.18
CA HIS A 44 -2.22 4.59 1.61
C HIS A 44 -3.53 4.92 0.89
N ASN A 45 -3.99 6.16 1.07
CA ASN A 45 -5.12 6.72 0.34
C ASN A 45 -4.56 7.51 -0.84
N VAL A 46 -4.86 7.04 -2.05
CA VAL A 46 -4.31 7.60 -3.29
C VAL A 46 -5.38 7.71 -4.36
N LYS A 47 -5.16 8.59 -5.34
CA LYS A 47 -5.84 8.51 -6.63
C LYS A 47 -4.89 7.85 -7.63
N THR A 48 -5.41 6.87 -8.36
CA THR A 48 -4.71 6.17 -9.43
C THR A 48 -5.71 5.89 -10.53
N ASP A 49 -5.31 6.13 -11.78
CA ASP A 49 -6.18 5.96 -12.96
C ASP A 49 -7.47 6.79 -12.84
N GLY A 50 -7.39 7.97 -12.23
CA GLY A 50 -8.53 8.85 -12.00
C GLY A 50 -9.46 8.47 -10.85
N GLU A 51 -9.25 7.33 -10.19
CA GLU A 51 -10.10 6.82 -9.10
C GLU A 51 -9.41 6.89 -7.74
N PHE A 52 -10.16 7.33 -6.71
CA PHE A 52 -9.69 7.27 -5.33
C PHE A 52 -9.76 5.85 -4.80
N LYS A 53 -8.64 5.34 -4.30
CA LYS A 53 -8.50 3.97 -3.79
C LYS A 53 -7.61 3.95 -2.55
N MET A 54 -7.93 3.04 -1.64
CA MET A 54 -7.02 2.66 -0.57
C MET A 54 -6.21 1.45 -1.02
N VAL A 55 -4.88 1.56 -0.93
CA VAL A 55 -3.95 0.48 -1.25
C VAL A 55 -3.24 0.01 0.01
N TYR A 56 -3.05 -1.30 0.15
CA TYR A 56 -2.36 -1.89 1.30
C TYR A 56 -0.90 -2.15 0.97
N VAL A 57 -0.02 -2.04 1.96
CA VAL A 57 1.39 -2.40 1.84
C VAL A 57 1.74 -3.43 2.89
N LYS A 58 2.78 -4.23 2.63
CA LYS A 58 3.24 -5.21 3.60
C LYS A 58 3.69 -4.49 4.89
N CYS A 59 3.10 -4.86 6.01
CA CYS A 59 3.51 -4.31 7.30
C CYS A 59 4.95 -4.74 7.63
N ALA A 60 5.78 -3.80 8.07
CA ALA A 60 7.15 -4.09 8.48
C ALA A 60 7.24 -5.08 9.66
N CYS A 61 6.17 -5.28 10.45
CA CYS A 61 6.12 -6.32 11.47
C CYS A 61 6.14 -7.73 10.87
N ALA A 62 5.65 -7.92 9.64
CA ALA A 62 5.61 -9.23 8.99
C ALA A 62 7.02 -9.74 8.58
N ASP A 63 8.01 -8.85 8.55
CA ASP A 63 9.41 -9.19 8.27
C ASP A 63 10.28 -9.29 9.52
N ARG A 64 9.74 -8.97 10.71
CA ARG A 64 10.45 -9.16 11.98
C ARG A 64 10.43 -10.65 12.33
N LYS A 65 11.51 -11.34 11.97
CA LYS A 65 11.83 -12.66 12.54
C LYS A 65 12.39 -12.52 13.94
#